data_AF-A0A2M7QLG9-F1
#
_entry.id   AF-A0A2M7QLG9-F1
#
_cell.length_a   1.000
_cell.length_b   1.000
_cell.length_c   1.000
_cell.angle_alpha   90.00
_cell.angle_beta   90.00
_cell.angle_gamma   90.00
#
_symmetry.space_group_name_H-M   'P 1'
#
loop_
_entity.id
_entity.type
_entity.pdbx_description
1 polymer ?
#
loop_
_entity_poly.entity_id
_entity_poly.type
_entity_poly.pdbx_seq_one_letter_code
_entity_poly.pdbx_strand_id
1 'polypeptide(L)'
;MNALTFDTLKAARRLRDEFGFDERQATGIVETFADGMSLSLDALATRQDLAALRADMKADIALLRADMKADISLLRADMAAQENRMTIKLGAMIAAAAGFLVVVDKLL
;
A
#
# COMPACT_ATOMS: atom_id res chain seq x y z
N MET A 1 10.79 -21.53 -11.73
CA MET A 1 10.64 -20.59 -12.86
C MET A 1 11.64 -21.00 -13.92
N ASN A 2 11.23 -21.32 -15.14
CA ASN A 2 12.19 -21.40 -16.24
C ASN A 2 12.57 -19.97 -16.59
N ALA A 3 13.75 -19.53 -16.17
CA ALA A 3 14.39 -18.40 -16.83
C ALA A 3 14.41 -18.72 -18.34
N LEU A 4 14.20 -17.73 -19.18
CA LEU A 4 14.53 -17.85 -20.60
C LEU A 4 16.05 -18.04 -20.65
N THR A 5 16.51 -19.29 -20.58
CA THR A 5 17.95 -19.60 -20.64
C THR A 5 18.35 -19.49 -22.10
N PHE A 6 18.97 -18.36 -22.44
CA PHE A 6 19.57 -18.18 -23.74
C PHE A 6 20.87 -18.99 -23.80
N ASP A 7 20.82 -20.12 -24.51
CA ASP A 7 21.97 -21.00 -24.70
C ASP A 7 22.90 -20.39 -25.77
N THR A 8 23.86 -19.61 -25.32
CA THR A 8 24.83 -18.90 -26.17
C THR A 8 25.65 -19.87 -27.02
N LEU A 9 26.02 -21.03 -26.48
CA LEU A 9 26.78 -22.04 -27.21
C LEU A 9 25.97 -22.64 -28.35
N LYS A 10 24.70 -22.99 -28.09
CA LYS A 10 23.80 -23.49 -29.12
C LYS A 10 23.51 -22.44 -30.19
N ALA A 11 23.36 -21.17 -29.80
CA ALA A 11 23.16 -20.06 -30.73
C ALA A 11 24.39 -19.82 -31.63
N ALA A 12 25.60 -19.83 -31.07
CA ALA A 12 26.84 -19.65 -31.84
C ALA A 12 27.07 -20.81 -32.83
N ARG A 13 26.85 -22.06 -32.39
CA ARG A 13 26.90 -23.23 -33.29
C ARG A 13 25.92 -23.10 -34.43
N ARG A 14 24.71 -22.63 -34.15
CA ARG A 14 23.68 -22.43 -35.18
C ARG A 14 24.10 -21.38 -36.21
N LEU A 15 24.69 -20.26 -35.79
CA LEU A 15 25.21 -19.24 -36.71
C LEU A 15 26.32 -19.80 -37.61
N ARG A 16 27.22 -20.61 -37.07
CA ARG A 16 28.26 -21.27 -37.85
C ARG A 16 27.67 -22.28 -38.84
N ASP A 17 26.86 -23.21 -38.34
CA ASP A 17 26.42 -24.39 -39.07
C ASP A 17 25.31 -24.07 -40.11
N GLU A 18 24.41 -23.14 -39.80
CA GLU A 18 23.27 -22.78 -40.68
C GLU A 18 23.53 -21.52 -41.52
N PHE A 19 24.41 -20.61 -41.08
CA PHE A 19 24.60 -19.30 -41.72
C PHE A 19 26.04 -19.04 -42.18
N GLY A 20 26.96 -19.99 -41.99
CA GLY A 20 28.31 -19.96 -42.54
C GLY A 20 29.25 -18.93 -41.90
N PHE A 21 28.90 -18.41 -40.72
CA PHE A 21 29.82 -17.56 -39.94
C PHE A 21 31.02 -18.37 -39.45
N ASP A 22 32.19 -17.74 -39.34
CA ASP A 22 33.31 -18.38 -38.65
C ASP A 22 33.07 -18.43 -37.12
N GLU A 23 33.81 -19.28 -36.42
CA GLU A 23 33.65 -19.50 -34.98
C GLU A 23 33.80 -18.21 -34.16
N ARG A 24 34.75 -17.34 -34.52
CA ARG A 24 34.99 -16.08 -33.78
C ARG A 24 33.86 -15.09 -34.02
N GLN A 25 33.37 -15.01 -35.25
CA GLN A 25 32.24 -14.16 -35.60
C GLN A 25 30.95 -14.62 -34.92
N ALA A 26 30.64 -15.92 -34.98
CA ALA A 26 29.45 -16.48 -34.37
C ALA A 26 29.43 -16.25 -32.84
N THR A 27 30.55 -16.50 -32.16
CA THR A 27 30.67 -16.25 -30.72
C THR A 27 30.53 -14.77 -30.40
N GLY A 28 31.27 -13.88 -31.09
CA GLY A 28 31.23 -12.45 -30.80
C GLY A 28 29.85 -11.81 -30.98
N ILE A 29 29.10 -12.24 -32.01
CA ILE A 29 27.72 -11.77 -32.24
C ILE A 29 26.79 -12.19 -31.09
N VAL A 30 26.88 -13.46 -30.68
CA VAL A 30 26.00 -14.03 -29.65
C VAL A 30 26.31 -13.47 -28.27
N GLU A 31 27.60 -13.29 -27.95
CA GLU A 31 28.03 -12.67 -26.69
C GLU A 31 27.53 -11.23 -26.59
N THR A 32 27.77 -10.40 -27.62
CA THR A 32 27.31 -9.00 -27.62
C THR A 32 25.78 -8.91 -27.48
N PHE A 33 25.05 -9.82 -28.12
CA PHE A 33 23.59 -9.89 -28.00
C PHE A 33 23.14 -10.35 -26.61
N ALA A 34 23.79 -11.38 -26.05
CA ALA A 34 23.50 -11.88 -24.72
C ALA A 34 23.76 -10.82 -23.64
N ASP A 35 24.86 -10.08 -23.76
CA ASP A 35 25.21 -8.99 -22.84
C ASP A 35 24.17 -7.86 -22.87
N GLY A 36 23.76 -7.43 -24.08
CA GLY A 36 22.71 -6.42 -24.23
C GLY A 36 21.35 -6.87 -23.68
N MET A 37 21.02 -8.15 -23.82
CA MET A 37 19.81 -8.73 -23.26
C MET A 37 19.88 -8.85 -21.73
N SER A 38 21.03 -9.25 -21.16
CA SER A 38 21.23 -9.31 -19.70
C SER A 38 21.00 -7.95 -19.06
N LEU A 39 21.58 -6.89 -19.64
CA LEU A 39 21.41 -5.52 -19.17
C LEU A 39 19.93 -5.08 -19.17
N SER A 40 19.17 -5.53 -20.18
CA SER A 40 17.74 -5.23 -20.28
C SER A 40 16.91 -5.98 -19.23
N LEU A 41 17.28 -7.23 -18.93
CA LEU A 41 16.59 -8.09 -17.97
C LEU A 41 16.79 -7.66 -16.51
N ASP A 42 17.98 -7.13 -16.16
CA ASP A 42 18.27 -6.65 -14.81
C ASP A 42 17.39 -5.45 -14.39
N ALA A 43 16.85 -4.69 -15.35
CA ALA A 43 15.95 -3.58 -15.08
C ALA A 43 14.50 -4.01 -14.83
N LEU A 44 14.14 -5.28 -15.09
CA LEU A 44 12.78 -5.77 -14.94
C LEU A 44 12.52 -6.27 -13.52
N ALA A 45 11.40 -5.84 -12.95
CA ALA A 45 10.92 -6.40 -11.68
C ALA A 45 10.63 -7.90 -11.84
N THR A 46 11.19 -8.70 -10.93
CA THR A 46 10.93 -10.14 -10.89
C THR A 46 9.55 -10.43 -10.30
N ARG A 47 9.05 -11.65 -10.47
CA ARG A 47 7.79 -12.01 -9.80
C ARG A 47 7.92 -12.04 -8.28
N GLN A 48 9.13 -12.24 -7.74
CA GLN A 48 9.36 -12.16 -6.30
C GLN A 48 9.22 -10.71 -5.82
N ASP A 49 9.79 -9.75 -6.55
CA ASP A 49 9.64 -8.32 -6.24
C ASP A 49 8.17 -7.91 -6.28
N LEU A 50 7.43 -8.34 -7.30
CA LEU A 50 6.00 -8.07 -7.41
C LEU A 50 5.18 -8.76 -6.30
N ALA A 51 5.57 -9.96 -5.87
CA ALA A 51 4.92 -10.66 -4.77
C ALA A 51 5.18 -9.98 -3.43
N ALA A 52 6.41 -9.52 -3.19
CA ALA A 52 6.79 -8.74 -2.02
C ALA A 52 6.01 -7.42 -1.99
N LEU A 53 6.03 -6.65 -3.08
CA LEU A 53 5.27 -5.40 -3.17
C LEU A 53 3.76 -5.61 -2.94
N ARG A 54 3.19 -6.70 -3.47
CA ARG A 54 1.78 -7.04 -3.24
C ARG A 54 1.50 -7.38 -1.76
N ALA A 55 2.43 -8.04 -1.09
CA ALA A 55 2.31 -8.35 0.33
C ALA A 55 2.38 -7.08 1.18
N ASP A 56 3.35 -6.20 0.89
CA ASP A 56 3.52 -4.91 1.57
C ASP A 56 2.28 -4.04 1.40
N MET A 57 1.79 -3.86 0.16
CA MET A 57 0.56 -3.12 -0.10
C MET A 57 -0.65 -3.69 0.67
N LYS A 58 -0.74 -5.02 0.81
CA LYS A 58 -1.83 -5.64 1.56
C LYS A 58 -1.70 -5.36 3.06
N ALA A 59 -0.47 -5.34 3.59
CA ALA A 59 -0.19 -5.00 4.97
C ALA A 59 -0.54 -3.53 5.25
N ASP A 60 -0.09 -2.61 4.39
CA ASP A 60 -0.37 -1.18 4.52
C ASP A 60 -1.87 -0.86 4.47
N ILE A 61 -2.60 -1.50 3.55
CA ILE A 61 -4.07 -1.36 3.48
C ILE A 61 -4.74 -1.89 4.75
N ALA A 62 -4.23 -2.98 5.34
CA ALA A 62 -4.78 -3.52 6.58
C ALA A 62 -4.52 -2.59 7.78
N LEU A 63 -3.31 -2.01 7.87
CA LEU A 63 -2.95 -1.01 8.88
C LEU A 63 -3.82 0.24 8.73
N LEU A 64 -3.93 0.80 7.53
CA LEU A 64 -4.74 1.99 7.28
C LEU A 64 -6.22 1.76 7.64
N ARG A 65 -6.77 0.58 7.35
CA ARG A 65 -8.14 0.23 7.76
C ARG A 65 -8.30 0.14 9.28
N ALA A 66 -7.29 -0.35 9.99
CA ALA A 66 -7.30 -0.42 11.45
C ALA A 66 -7.26 0.98 12.06
N ASP A 67 -6.37 1.85 11.56
CA ASP A 67 -6.24 3.24 12.01
C ASP A 67 -7.53 4.02 11.78
N MET A 68 -8.10 3.96 10.57
CA MET A 68 -9.38 4.60 10.27
C MET A 68 -10.51 4.12 11.20
N LYS A 69 -10.54 2.83 11.55
CA LYS A 69 -11.55 2.29 12.46
C LYS A 69 -11.35 2.82 13.89
N ALA A 70 -10.10 2.95 14.32
CA ALA A 70 -9.75 3.53 15.62
C ALA A 70 -10.18 5.01 15.67
N ASP A 71 -9.82 5.80 14.66
CA ASP A 71 -10.17 7.22 14.56
C ASP A 71 -11.68 7.45 14.55
N ILE A 72 -12.44 6.66 13.78
CA ILE A 72 -13.91 6.72 13.78
C ILE A 72 -14.48 6.38 15.17
N SER A 73 -13.88 5.44 15.88
CA SER A 73 -14.33 5.05 17.22
C SER A 73 -14.06 6.15 18.25
N LEU A 74 -12.89 6.80 18.16
CA LEU A 74 -12.55 7.97 18.98
C LEU A 74 -13.50 9.13 18.70
N LEU A 75 -13.74 9.45 17.42
CA LEU A 75 -14.65 10.53 17.04
C LEU A 75 -16.08 10.28 17.55
N ARG A 76 -16.57 9.04 17.50
CA ARG A 76 -17.87 8.66 18.08
C ARG A 76 -17.91 8.84 19.60
N ALA A 77 -16.83 8.50 20.29
CA ALA A 77 -16.73 8.69 21.74
C ALA A 77 -16.73 10.18 22.10
N ASP A 78 -15.98 11.00 21.35
CA ASP A 78 -15.94 12.45 21.54
C ASP A 78 -17.30 13.10 21.31
N MET A 79 -18.01 12.70 20.24
CA MET A 79 -19.37 13.18 19.98
C MET A 79 -20.33 12.83 21.12
N ALA A 80 -20.32 11.58 21.59
CA ALA A 80 -21.17 11.15 22.71
C ALA A 80 -20.83 11.89 24.02
N ALA A 81 -19.54 12.13 24.28
CA ALA A 81 -19.11 12.92 25.43
C ALA A 81 -19.60 14.38 25.33
N GLN A 82 -19.55 14.97 24.14
CA GLN A 82 -20.07 16.32 23.89
C GLN A 82 -21.59 16.40 24.06
N GLU A 83 -22.34 15.44 23.52
CA GLU A 83 -23.79 15.33 23.70
C GLU A 83 -24.18 15.23 25.18
N ASN A 84 -23.47 14.40 25.95
CA ASN A 84 -23.69 14.26 27.39
C ASN A 84 -23.39 15.58 28.13
N ARG A 85 -22.28 16.24 27.81
CA ARG A 85 -21.94 17.54 28.42
C ARG A 85 -23.00 18.59 28.13
N MET A 86 -23.55 18.63 26.91
CA MET A 86 -24.63 19.55 26.55
C MET A 86 -25.91 19.22 27.30
N THR A 87 -26.31 17.95 27.36
CA THR A 87 -27.49 17.49 28.10
C THR A 87 -27.41 17.88 29.59
N ILE A 88 -26.26 17.66 30.23
CA ILE A 88 -26.04 18.02 31.63
C ILE A 88 -26.12 19.54 31.83
N LYS A 89 -25.44 20.33 30.98
CA LYS A 89 -25.46 21.80 31.08
C LYS A 89 -26.87 22.36 30.91
N LEU A 90 -27.62 21.86 29.93
CA LEU A 90 -29.00 22.28 29.68
C LEU A 90 -29.91 21.90 30.86
N GLY A 91 -29.81 20.66 31.37
CA GLY A 91 -30.57 20.22 32.54
C GLY A 91 -30.27 21.06 33.79
N ALA A 92 -28.99 21.39 34.02
CA ALA A 92 -28.58 22.26 35.12
C ALA A 92 -29.14 23.68 34.99
N MET A 93 -29.14 24.27 33.78
CA MET A 93 -29.74 25.59 33.55
C MET A 93 -31.26 25.58 33.77
N ILE A 94 -31.97 24.54 33.32
CA ILE A 94 -33.41 24.41 33.55
C ILE A 94 -33.71 24.28 35.04
N ALA A 95 -32.97 23.44 35.77
CA ALA A 95 -33.14 23.28 37.21
C ALA A 95 -32.87 24.58 37.97
N ALA A 96 -31.83 25.33 37.60
CA ALA A 96 -31.53 26.64 38.18
C ALA A 96 -32.65 27.66 37.89
N ALA A 97 -33.13 27.73 36.65
CA ALA A 97 -34.23 28.62 36.27
C ALA A 97 -35.54 28.29 37.01
N ALA A 98 -35.88 27.00 37.12
CA ALA A 98 -37.05 26.56 37.87
C ALA A 98 -36.92 26.89 39.37
N GLY A 99 -35.74 26.66 39.96
CA GLY A 99 -35.47 27.02 41.35
C GLY A 99 -35.61 28.52 41.61
N PHE A 100 -35.12 29.36 40.69
CA PHE A 100 -35.27 30.81 40.77
C PHE A 100 -36.75 31.24 40.74
N LEU A 101 -37.55 30.68 39.82
CA LEU A 101 -38.98 30.97 39.75
C LEU A 101 -39.72 30.64 41.05
N VAL A 102 -39.41 29.51 41.69
CA VAL A 102 -40.02 29.11 42.98
C VAL A 102 -39.66 30.08 44.10
N VAL A 103 -38.44 30.61 44.12
CA VAL A 103 -38.01 31.60 45.12
C VAL A 103 -38.74 32.92 44.91
N VAL A 104 -38.90 33.37 43.66
CA VAL A 104 -39.62 34.60 43.32
C VAL A 104 -41.09 34.53 43.72
N ASP A 105 -41.77 33.41 43.44
CA ASP A 105 -43.18 33.20 43.80
C ASP A 105 -43.44 33.29 45.31
N LYS A 106 -42.50 32.82 46.14
CA LYS A 106 -42.61 32.92 47.60
C LYS A 106 -42.31 34.30 48.19
N LEU A 107 -41.72 35.21 47.42
CA LEU A 107 -41.31 36.53 47.88
C LEU A 107 -42.32 37.64 47.55
N LEU A 108 -43.26 37.38 46.63
CA LEU A 108 -44.37 38.26 46.27
C LEU A 108 -45.61 37.96 47.12
#